data_AF-A0A2V7V693-F1
#
_entry.id   AF-A0A2V7V693-F1
#
_cell.length_a   1.000
_cell.length_b   1.000
_cell.length_c   1.000
_cell.angle_alpha   90.00
_cell.angle_beta   90.00
_cell.angle_gamma   90.00
#
_symmetry.space_group_name_H-M   'P 1'
#
loop_
_entity.id
_entity.type
_entity.pdbx_description
1 polymer ?
#
loop_
_entity_poly.entity_id
_entity_poly.type
_entity_poly.pdbx_seq_one_letter_code
_entity_poly.pdbx_strand_id
1 'polypeptide(L)' 'LTRRGFTREQMAAIRDAYRILLQSRLNASEAVARLEAEGPHTEEVRTIIEFIRRSPRGVILKRRRPRRGAEEP' A
#
# COMPACT_ATOMS: atom_id res chain seq x y z
N LEU A 1 -9.26 0.44 -15.06
CA LEU A 1 -7.97 0.93 -15.60
C LEU A 1 -7.89 0.75 -17.13
N THR A 2 -8.24 -0.42 -17.67
CA THR A 2 -8.24 -0.68 -19.13
C THR A 2 -9.17 0.19 -19.97
N ARG A 3 -10.33 0.62 -19.44
CA ARG A 3 -11.23 1.56 -20.14
C ARG A 3 -10.77 3.03 -20.11
N ARG A 4 -9.72 3.36 -19.36
CA ARG A 4 -9.16 4.73 -19.24
C ARG A 4 -7.80 4.89 -19.92
N GLY A 5 -7.34 3.89 -20.67
CA GLY A 5 -6.08 3.99 -21.43
C GLY A 5 -4.80 3.81 -20.62
N PHE A 6 -4.86 3.23 -19.41
CA PHE A 6 -3.65 2.96 -18.62
C PHE A 6 -2.75 1.95 -19.34
N THR A 7 -1.48 2.30 -19.47
CA THR A 7 -0.47 1.43 -20.08
C THR A 7 -0.23 0.19 -19.20
N ARG A 8 0.33 -0.86 -19.81
CA ARG A 8 0.70 -2.08 -19.08
C ARG A 8 1.70 -1.80 -17.96
N GLU A 9 2.59 -0.83 -18.16
CA GLU A 9 3.59 -0.39 -17.18
C GLU A 9 2.95 0.29 -15.98
N GLN A 10 2.02 1.22 -16.19
CA GLN A 10 1.27 1.85 -15.09
C GLN A 10 0.45 0.82 -14.30
N MET A 11 -0.19 -0.13 -14.99
CA MET A 11 -0.91 -1.21 -14.32
C MET A 11 0.04 -2.14 -13.55
N ALA A 12 1.27 -2.35 -14.02
CA ALA A 12 2.28 -3.11 -13.29
C ALA A 12 2.70 -2.39 -12.01
N ALA A 13 3.04 -1.09 -12.10
CA ALA A 13 3.41 -0.28 -10.96
C ALA A 13 2.32 -0.26 -9.87
N ILE A 14 1.05 -0.09 -10.26
CA ILE A 14 -0.09 -0.16 -9.32
C ILE A 14 -0.18 -1.54 -8.67
N ARG A 15 -0.05 -2.63 -9.44
CA ARG A 15 -0.13 -3.99 -8.88
C ARG A 15 0.99 -4.27 -7.89
N ASP A 16 2.22 -3.86 -8.19
CA ASP A 16 3.36 -4.04 -7.29
C ASP A 16 3.21 -3.20 -6.01
N ALA A 17 2.71 -1.97 -6.12
CA ALA A 17 2.37 -1.17 -4.96
C ALA A 17 1.32 -1.86 -4.07
N TYR A 18 0.23 -2.35 -4.66
CA TYR A 18 -0.79 -3.10 -3.91
C TYR A 18 -0.26 -4.40 -3.30
N ARG A 19 0.70 -5.07 -3.96
CA ARG A 19 1.34 -6.27 -3.42
C ARG A 19 2.09 -5.95 -2.13
N ILE A 20 2.85 -4.85 -2.09
CA ILE A 20 3.55 -4.38 -0.87
C ILE A 20 2.55 -3.98 0.22
N LEU A 21 1.50 -3.24 -0.14
CA LEU A 21 0.46 -2.81 0.80
C LEU A 21 -0.31 -3.97 1.45
N LEU A 22 -0.54 -5.04 0.68
CA LEU A 22 -1.31 -6.21 1.12
C LEU A 22 -0.44 -7.33 1.69
N GLN A 23 0.89 -7.21 1.66
CA GLN A 23 1.76 -8.19 2.31
C GLN A 23 1.52 -8.18 3.82
N SER A 24 1.10 -9.34 4.34
CA SER A 24 0.46 -9.57 5.66
C SER A 24 1.25 -9.15 6.91
N ARG A 25 2.43 -8.56 6.77
CA ARG A 25 3.27 -8.15 7.90
C ARG A 25 3.33 -6.65 8.18
N LEU A 26 3.07 -5.78 7.20
CA LEU A 26 3.24 -4.33 7.36
C LEU A 26 1.94 -3.62 7.72
N ASN A 27 2.02 -2.62 8.59
CA ASN A 27 0.94 -1.64 8.81
C ASN A 27 0.92 -0.58 7.69
N ALA A 28 -0.13 0.24 7.62
CA ALA A 28 -0.28 1.20 6.52
C ALA A 28 0.92 2.15 6.41
N SER A 29 1.43 2.65 7.54
CA SER A 29 2.59 3.53 7.60
C SER A 29 3.88 2.82 7.19
N GLU A 30 4.10 1.59 7.66
CA GLU A 30 5.26 0.76 7.27
C GLU A 30 5.23 0.42 5.77
N ALA A 31 4.05 0.09 5.26
CA ALA A 31 3.88 -0.24 3.86
C ALA A 31 4.09 0.99 2.97
N VAL A 32 3.63 2.17 3.40
CA VAL A 32 3.93 3.46 2.73
C VAL A 32 5.42 3.75 2.73
N ALA A 33 6.10 3.65 3.88
CA ALA A 33 7.55 3.90 3.97
C ALA A 33 8.34 2.95 3.05
N ARG A 34 7.92 1.68 2.99
CA ARG A 34 8.51 0.70 2.07
C ARG A 34 8.24 1.03 0.61
N LEU A 35 7.06 1.56 0.31
CA LEU A 35 6.69 2.00 -1.03
C LEU A 35 7.47 3.23 -1.49
N GLU A 36 7.79 4.16 -0.57
CA GLU A 36 8.68 5.28 -0.85
C GLU A 36 10.13 4.83 -1.06
N ALA A 37 10.58 3.77 -0.39
CA ALA A 37 11.95 3.28 -0.47
C ALA A 37 12.21 2.30 -1.64
N GLU A 38 11.32 1.32 -1.84
CA GLU A 38 11.50 0.19 -2.79
C GLU A 38 10.50 0.25 -3.97
N GLY A 39 9.46 1.08 -3.87
CA GLY A 39 8.37 1.09 -4.84
C GLY A 39 8.71 1.79 -6.17
N PRO A 40 8.00 1.44 -7.25
CA PRO A 40 8.12 2.17 -8.51
C PRO A 40 7.66 3.62 -8.31
N HIS A 41 8.53 4.57 -8.63
CA HIS A 41 8.30 6.02 -8.45
C HIS A 41 7.42 6.59 -9.57
N THR A 42 6.22 6.03 -9.75
CA THR A 42 5.26 6.53 -10.73
C THR A 42 4.21 7.42 -10.07
N GLU A 43 3.57 8.30 -10.85
CA GLU A 43 2.54 9.20 -10.33
C GLU A 43 1.36 8.44 -9.71
N GLU A 44 1.02 7.27 -10.24
CA GLU A 44 -0.07 6.44 -9.69
C GLU A 44 0.27 5.92 -8.30
N VAL A 45 1.52 5.51 -8.09
CA VAL A 45 2.00 5.03 -6.79
C VAL A 45 2.03 6.15 -5.76
N ARG A 46 2.51 7.34 -6.17
CA ARG A 46 2.49 8.54 -5.33
C ARG A 46 1.07 8.92 -4.93
N THR A 47 0.11 8.81 -5.85
CA THR A 47 -1.32 9.05 -5.58
C THR A 47 -1.86 8.08 -4.52
N ILE A 48 -1.46 6.81 -4.57
CA ILE A 48 -1.85 5.80 -3.57
C ILE A 48 -1.26 6.14 -2.19
N ILE A 49 0.02 6.52 -2.13
CA ILE A 49 0.70 6.92 -0.89
C ILE A 49 -0.01 8.12 -0.25
N GLU A 50 -0.26 9.17 -1.03
CA GLU A 50 -0.96 10.36 -0.58
C GLU A 50 -2.38 10.06 -0.10
N PHE A 51 -3.10 9.16 -0.78
CA PHE A 51 -4.42 8.71 -0.35
C PHE A 51 -4.38 8.02 1.02
N ILE A 52 -3.40 7.13 1.23
CA ILE A 52 -3.22 6.43 2.50
C ILE A 52 -2.88 7.43 3.61
N ARG A 53 -1.97 8.37 3.33
CA ARG A 53 -1.52 9.40 4.28
C ARG A 53 -2.61 10.38 4.67
N ARG A 54 -3.48 10.74 3.72
CA ARG A 54 -4.63 11.64 3.95
C ARG A 54 -5.82 10.96 4.60
N SER A 55 -5.87 9.63 4.70
CA SER A 55 -7.04 8.93 5.28
C SER A 55 -7.03 8.97 6.82
N PRO A 56 -7.90 9.75 7.47
CA PRO A 56 -7.92 9.88 8.93
C PRO A 56 -8.40 8.60 9.65
N ARG A 57 -9.12 7.73 8.94
CA ARG A 57 -9.68 6.47 9.47
C ARG A 57 -8.78 5.25 9.19
N GLY A 58 -7.62 5.47 8.58
CA GLY A 58 -6.79 4.40 8.03
C GLY A 58 -7.37 3.80 6.75
N VAL A 59 -6.76 2.73 6.26
CA VAL A 59 -7.12 2.09 5.00
C VAL A 59 -7.42 0.62 5.25
N ILE A 60 -8.45 0.08 4.60
CA ILE A 60 -8.86 -1.32 4.72
C ILE A 60 -7.83 -2.19 3.99
N LEU A 61 -6.72 -2.48 4.67
CA LEU A 61 -5.76 -3.50 4.28
C LEU A 61 -6.22 -4.78 4.98
N LYS A 62 -6.66 -5.78 4.19
CA LYS A 62 -7.30 -7.02 4.66
C LYS A 62 -6.54 -7.59 5.87
N ARG A 63 -7.04 -7.33 7.07
CA ARG A 63 -6.49 -7.86 8.32
C ARG A 63 -7.59 -8.59 9.06
N ARG A 64 -7.63 -9.92 8.90
CA ARG A 64 -7.89 -10.79 10.04
C ARG A 64 -6.52 -11.03 10.69
N ARG A 65 -6.09 -10.12 11.57
CA ARG A 65 -5.10 -10.50 12.58
C ARG A 65 -5.88 -10.84 13.85
N PRO A 66 -5.68 -12.01 14.47
CA PRO A 66 -6.09 -12.19 15.85
C PRO A 66 -5.33 -11.13 16.68
N ARG A 67 -6.02 -10.59 17.69
CA ARG A 67 -5.46 -9.58 18.61
C ARG A 67 -4.09 -10.05 19.08
N ARG A 68 -3.03 -9.34 18.73
CA ARG A 68 -1.69 -9.57 19.29
C ARG A 68 -1.70 -8.96 20.69
N GLY A 69 -2.15 -9.75 21.66
CA GLY A 69 -1.64 -9.66 23.03
C GLY A 69 -0.33 -10.47 23.15
N ALA A 70 0.43 -10.20 24.21
CA ALA A 70 1.79 -10.68 24.54
C ALA A 70 2.92 -9.98 23.76
N GLU A 71 3.98 -9.41 24.35
CA GLU A 71 4.56 -9.36 25.72
C GLU A 71 5.71 -8.31 25.64
N GLU A 72 5.71 -7.22 26.44
CA GLU A 72 6.49 -6.91 27.68
C GLU A 72 8.01 -6.61 27.47
N PRO A 73 8.61 -5.72 28.29
CA PRO A 73 9.96 -5.92 28.84
C PRO A 73 9.94 -6.64 30.20
#